data_AF-A0A843J1V5-F1
#
_entry.id   AF-A0A843J1V5-F1
#
_cell.length_a   1.000
_cell.length_b   1.000
_cell.length_c   1.000
_cell.angle_alpha   90.00
_cell.angle_beta   90.00
_cell.angle_gamma   90.00
#
_symmetry.space_group_name_H-M   'P 1'
#
loop_
_entity.id
_entity.type
_entity.pdbx_description
1 polymer ?
#
loop_
_entity_poly.entity_id
_entity_poly.type
_entity_poly.pdbx_seq_one_letter_code
_entity_poly.pdbx_strand_id
1 'polypeptide(L)'
;ECDELVICTDDGSRGYHGFPADILKKRIETDKIDAVWIIGPAIMMKITSMATLSTGIKTIVNLNPIMVDGTGMCGSCRVTVDGKMKFACVDGPEFDAHLVDWNELMNRQRIYPAMEKESAELYAADPHRQDGINGHADGHPGGHGHVCTCGLSKANSGNEGKNENNGKTGNGVEN
;
A
#
# COMPACT_ATOMS: atom_id res chain seq x y z
N GLU A 1 -28.67 8.38 0.51
CA GLU A 1 -28.95 8.79 -0.88
C GLU A 1 -28.08 10.01 -1.18
N CYS A 2 -27.68 10.22 -2.43
CA CYS A 2 -26.79 11.31 -2.82
C CYS A 2 -27.54 12.23 -3.78
N ASP A 3 -27.60 13.52 -3.47
CA ASP A 3 -28.35 14.50 -4.29
C ASP A 3 -27.58 14.90 -5.55
N GLU A 4 -26.25 14.92 -5.50
CA GLU A 4 -25.41 15.35 -6.61
C GLU A 4 -24.11 14.54 -6.73
N LEU A 5 -23.76 14.16 -7.95
CA LEU A 5 -22.50 13.52 -8.28
C LEU A 5 -21.72 14.35 -9.30
N VAL A 6 -20.53 14.80 -8.90
CA VAL A 6 -19.59 15.46 -9.80
C VAL A 6 -18.43 14.51 -10.09
N ILE A 7 -18.21 14.20 -11.36
CA ILE A 7 -17.10 13.36 -11.82
C ILE A 7 -15.95 14.28 -12.24
N CYS A 8 -14.74 13.95 -11.79
CA CYS A 8 -13.52 14.67 -12.11
C CYS A 8 -12.49 13.70 -12.69
N THR A 9 -11.88 14.06 -13.80
CA THR A 9 -10.79 13.30 -14.42
C THR A 9 -9.60 14.21 -14.69
N ASP A 10 -8.40 13.66 -14.55
CA ASP A 10 -7.13 14.34 -14.81
C ASP A 10 -6.87 14.55 -16.30
N ASP A 11 -7.35 13.65 -17.16
CA ASP A 11 -7.25 13.73 -18.61
C ASP A 11 -8.47 14.39 -19.29
N GLY A 12 -9.53 14.67 -18.52
CA GLY A 12 -10.76 15.27 -19.02
C GLY A 12 -11.61 14.33 -19.86
N SER A 13 -11.30 13.03 -19.86
CA SER A 13 -12.07 12.01 -20.59
C SER A 13 -13.53 11.96 -20.15
N ARG A 14 -13.82 12.28 -18.88
CA ARG A 14 -15.17 12.30 -18.32
C ARG A 14 -15.35 13.39 -17.27
N GLY A 15 -16.44 14.15 -17.39
CA GLY A 15 -16.82 15.14 -16.39
C GLY A 15 -15.92 16.37 -16.41
N TYR A 16 -15.54 16.86 -15.23
CA TYR A 16 -14.67 18.02 -15.07
C TYR A 16 -13.20 17.64 -15.25
N HIS A 17 -12.48 18.38 -16.08
CA HIS A 17 -11.04 18.22 -16.25
C HIS A 17 -10.28 19.00 -15.16
N GLY A 18 -9.57 18.30 -14.28
CA GLY A 18 -8.73 18.91 -13.24
C GLY A 18 -8.67 18.08 -11.95
N PHE A 19 -8.48 18.76 -10.82
CA PHE A 19 -8.40 18.11 -9.52
C PHE A 19 -9.66 18.36 -8.68
N PRO A 20 -10.03 17.43 -7.77
CA PRO A 20 -11.16 17.63 -6.85
C PRO A 20 -11.06 18.92 -6.02
N ALA A 21 -9.85 19.37 -5.70
CA ALA A 21 -9.61 20.63 -4.99
C ALA A 21 -10.18 21.85 -5.74
N ASP A 22 -10.15 21.85 -7.07
CA ASP A 22 -10.65 22.98 -7.87
C ASP A 22 -12.18 23.05 -7.86
N ILE A 23 -12.83 21.88 -7.92
CA ILE A 23 -14.29 21.76 -7.81
C ILE A 23 -14.73 22.22 -6.41
N LEU A 24 -14.02 21.77 -5.37
CA LEU A 24 -14.33 22.14 -4.00
C LEU A 24 -14.25 23.66 -3.79
N LYS A 25 -13.21 24.33 -4.31
CA LYS A 25 -13.10 25.80 -4.26
C LYS A 25 -14.29 26.50 -4.90
N LYS A 26 -14.68 26.06 -6.11
CA LYS A 26 -15.84 26.62 -6.81
C LYS A 26 -17.14 26.44 -6.01
N ARG A 27 -17.31 25.27 -5.40
CA ARG A 27 -18.49 24.95 -4.59
C ARG A 27 -18.58 25.75 -3.29
N ILE A 28 -17.45 26.02 -2.65
CA ILE A 28 -17.40 26.86 -1.46
C ILE A 28 -17.86 28.30 -1.75
N GLU A 29 -17.63 28.81 -2.97
CA GLU A 29 -18.06 30.16 -3.37
C GLU A 29 -19.56 30.24 -3.68
N THR A 30 -20.17 29.16 -4.17
CA THR A 30 -21.57 29.14 -4.61
C THR A 30 -22.53 28.65 -3.55
N ASP A 31 -22.11 27.65 -2.77
CA ASP A 31 -22.97 26.87 -1.90
C ASP A 31 -22.56 27.02 -0.44
N LYS A 32 -23.55 26.92 0.45
CA LYS A 32 -23.29 26.83 1.88
C LYS A 32 -22.91 25.39 2.24
N ILE A 33 -21.65 25.17 2.59
CA ILE A 33 -21.12 23.86 2.98
C ILE A 33 -20.86 23.85 4.49
N ASP A 34 -21.54 22.97 5.22
CA ASP A 34 -21.37 22.85 6.67
C ASP A 34 -20.17 21.96 7.06
N ALA A 35 -19.86 20.93 6.26
CA ALA A 35 -18.74 20.03 6.49
C ALA A 35 -18.25 19.35 5.19
N VAL A 36 -16.98 18.97 5.17
CA VAL A 36 -16.32 18.28 4.04
C VAL A 36 -15.62 17.04 4.54
N TRP A 37 -15.83 15.90 3.87
CA TRP A 37 -15.03 14.69 4.04
C TRP A 37 -14.11 14.48 2.84
N ILE A 38 -12.84 14.22 3.09
CA ILE A 38 -11.83 14.02 2.06
C ILE A 38 -11.16 12.66 2.27
N ILE A 39 -11.19 11.82 1.23
CA ILE A 39 -10.66 10.47 1.25
C ILE A 39 -9.89 10.24 -0.05
N GLY A 40 -8.65 9.77 0.03
CA GLY A 40 -7.85 9.41 -1.14
C GLY A 40 -6.34 9.42 -0.88
N PRO A 41 -5.51 9.65 -1.92
CA PRO A 41 -4.06 9.74 -1.74
C PRO A 41 -3.68 10.87 -0.79
N ALA A 42 -2.65 10.67 0.05
CA ALA A 42 -2.26 11.64 1.09
C ALA A 42 -1.97 13.05 0.53
N ILE A 43 -1.35 13.13 -0.66
CA ILE A 43 -1.09 14.40 -1.33
C ILE A 43 -2.39 15.10 -1.79
N MET A 44 -3.37 14.33 -2.28
CA MET A 44 -4.67 14.87 -2.68
C MET A 44 -5.41 15.37 -1.46
N MET A 45 -5.41 14.60 -0.36
CA MET A 45 -6.06 15.01 0.88
C MET A 45 -5.46 16.30 1.44
N LYS A 46 -4.12 16.43 1.44
CA LYS A 46 -3.41 17.65 1.82
C LYS A 46 -3.79 18.85 0.96
N ILE A 47 -3.80 18.71 -0.36
CA ILE A 47 -4.09 19.86 -1.26
C ILE A 47 -5.54 20.29 -1.13
N THR A 48 -6.46 19.33 -1.09
CA THR A 48 -7.89 19.60 -0.97
C THR A 48 -8.24 20.20 0.40
N SER A 49 -7.60 19.76 1.50
CA SER A 49 -7.85 20.33 2.83
C SER A 49 -7.36 21.78 2.97
N MET A 50 -6.31 22.16 2.22
CA MET A 50 -5.85 23.55 2.18
C MET A 50 -6.88 24.48 1.51
N ALA A 51 -7.77 23.95 0.65
CA ALA A 51 -8.83 24.75 0.03
C ALA A 51 -9.88 25.22 1.03
N THR A 52 -10.08 24.50 2.13
CA THR A 52 -11.05 24.83 3.17
C THR A 52 -10.44 25.58 4.36
N LEU A 53 -9.12 25.70 4.44
CA LEU A 53 -8.42 26.26 5.60
C LEU A 53 -8.86 27.70 5.96
N SER A 54 -9.02 28.57 4.96
CA SER A 54 -9.42 29.97 5.18
C SER A 54 -10.92 30.18 5.38
N THR A 55 -11.72 29.13 5.19
CA THR A 55 -13.19 29.22 5.11
C THR A 55 -13.87 28.89 6.44
N GLY A 56 -13.13 28.30 7.38
CA GLY A 56 -13.68 27.83 8.66
C GLY A 56 -14.60 26.62 8.53
N ILE A 57 -14.70 26.00 7.36
CA ILE A 57 -15.53 24.81 7.13
C ILE A 57 -14.90 23.60 7.82
N LYS A 58 -15.71 22.86 8.58
CA LYS A 58 -15.28 21.64 9.25
C LYS A 58 -14.80 20.62 8.20
N THR A 59 -13.51 20.32 8.20
CA THR A 59 -12.90 19.44 7.20
C THR A 59 -12.34 18.20 7.87
N ILE A 60 -12.90 17.05 7.52
CA ILE A 60 -12.55 15.74 8.07
C ILE A 60 -11.81 14.95 6.97
N VAL A 61 -10.71 14.32 7.35
CA VAL A 61 -9.93 13.45 6.46
C VAL A 61 -9.88 12.04 7.00
N ASN A 62 -9.99 11.07 6.11
CA ASN A 62 -9.76 9.66 6.44
C ASN A 62 -8.31 9.30 6.10
N LEU A 63 -7.47 9.20 7.14
CA LEU A 63 -6.04 8.98 6.95
C LEU A 63 -5.75 7.51 6.58
N ASN A 64 -4.77 7.33 5.70
CA ASN A 64 -4.31 6.04 5.21
C ASN A 64 -2.86 5.71 5.61
N PRO A 65 -2.49 5.71 6.91
CA PRO A 65 -1.16 5.26 7.32
C PRO A 65 -1.03 3.74 7.16
N ILE A 66 0.21 3.26 7.22
CA ILE A 66 0.50 1.82 7.24
C ILE A 66 -0.13 1.20 8.49
N MET A 67 -0.81 0.07 8.33
CA MET A 67 -1.42 -0.69 9.42
C MET A 67 -0.87 -2.12 9.43
N VAL A 68 -0.76 -2.72 10.63
CA VAL A 68 -0.32 -4.11 10.81
C VAL A 68 -1.35 -4.87 11.62
N ASP A 69 -1.56 -4.46 12.87
CA ASP A 69 -2.46 -5.11 13.83
C ASP A 69 -3.89 -4.57 13.79
N GLY A 70 -4.07 -3.26 13.55
CA GLY A 70 -5.39 -2.61 13.49
C GLY A 70 -6.13 -2.51 14.83
N THR A 71 -5.49 -2.84 15.96
CA THR A 71 -6.11 -2.91 17.30
C THR A 71 -5.41 -2.05 18.34
N GLY A 72 -4.38 -1.30 17.94
CA GLY A 72 -3.69 -0.33 18.80
C GLY A 72 -2.52 -0.89 19.62
N MET A 73 -2.08 -2.12 19.35
CA MET A 73 -0.96 -2.76 20.02
C MET A 73 0.40 -2.41 19.41
N CYS A 74 0.49 -2.20 18.08
CA CYS A 74 1.79 -2.03 17.42
C CYS A 74 2.23 -0.58 17.17
N GLY A 75 1.28 0.38 17.08
CA GLY A 75 1.60 1.78 16.78
C GLY A 75 2.12 2.05 15.35
N SER A 76 2.02 1.10 14.42
CA SER A 76 2.36 1.28 13.01
C SER A 76 1.56 2.42 12.37
N CYS A 77 0.27 2.50 12.71
CA CYS A 77 -0.66 3.49 12.18
C CYS A 77 -0.61 4.86 12.90
N ARG A 78 0.47 5.14 13.64
CA ARG A 78 0.59 6.41 14.36
C ARG A 78 0.63 7.61 13.40
N VAL A 79 0.00 8.68 13.83
CA VAL A 79 -0.07 9.97 13.16
C VAL A 79 0.00 11.09 14.20
N THR A 80 0.64 12.21 13.88
CA THR A 80 0.60 13.40 14.72
C THR A 80 -0.57 14.29 14.31
N VAL A 81 -1.47 14.56 15.27
CA VAL A 81 -2.62 15.45 15.11
C VAL A 81 -2.61 16.43 16.27
N ASP A 82 -2.63 17.73 15.96
CA ASP A 82 -2.56 18.80 16.97
C ASP A 82 -1.34 18.67 17.91
N GLY A 83 -0.19 18.30 17.33
CA GLY A 83 1.05 18.07 18.09
C GLY A 83 1.03 16.85 19.03
N LYS A 84 -0.03 16.04 19.01
CA LYS A 84 -0.17 14.83 19.82
C LYS A 84 -0.12 13.59 18.93
N MET A 85 0.60 12.57 19.39
CA MET A 85 0.56 11.28 18.70
C MET A 85 -0.77 10.58 18.95
N LYS A 86 -1.37 10.08 17.87
CA LYS A 86 -2.63 9.36 17.81
C LYS A 86 -2.47 8.10 16.97
N PHE A 87 -3.27 7.07 17.23
CA PHE A 87 -3.26 5.84 16.45
C PHE A 87 -4.49 5.80 15.54
N ALA A 88 -4.29 5.82 14.23
CA ALA A 88 -5.41 5.88 13.29
C ALA A 88 -6.39 4.70 13.40
N CYS A 89 -5.93 3.51 13.83
CA CYS A 89 -6.79 2.34 14.01
C CYS A 89 -7.68 2.37 15.27
N VAL A 90 -7.37 3.22 16.25
CA VAL A 90 -8.13 3.29 17.53
C VAL A 90 -8.72 4.68 17.74
N ASP A 91 -7.89 5.72 17.60
CA ASP A 91 -8.30 7.13 17.74
C ASP A 91 -8.93 7.71 16.47
N GLY A 92 -8.72 7.06 15.32
CA GLY A 92 -9.15 7.53 14.00
C GLY A 92 -10.16 6.61 13.33
N PRO A 93 -10.09 6.41 11.99
CA PRO A 93 -9.13 6.97 11.02
C PRO A 93 -9.47 8.41 10.59
N GLU A 94 -10.62 8.92 11.03
CA GLU A 94 -11.12 10.26 10.74
C GLU A 94 -10.50 11.30 11.71
N PHE A 95 -9.82 12.28 11.14
CA PHE A 95 -9.20 13.38 11.90
C PHE A 95 -9.52 14.73 11.26
N ASP A 96 -9.33 15.80 12.03
CA ASP A 96 -9.41 17.16 11.51
C ASP A 96 -8.24 17.40 10.54
N ALA A 97 -8.58 17.69 9.28
CA ALA A 97 -7.62 17.86 8.21
C ALA A 97 -6.62 18.99 8.41
N HIS A 98 -7.00 20.00 9.21
CA HIS A 98 -6.19 21.18 9.47
C HIS A 98 -5.19 20.98 10.62
N LEU A 99 -5.35 19.90 11.39
CA LEU A 99 -4.50 19.58 12.55
C LEU A 99 -3.51 18.44 12.26
N VAL A 100 -3.59 17.78 11.11
CA VAL A 100 -2.77 16.62 10.72
C VAL A 100 -1.37 17.07 10.24
N ASP A 101 -0.32 16.41 10.71
CA ASP A 101 1.02 16.51 10.11
C ASP A 101 1.10 15.66 8.82
N TRP A 102 0.83 16.32 7.70
CA TRP A 102 0.88 15.69 6.38
C TRP A 102 2.29 15.26 5.95
N ASN A 103 3.33 15.95 6.40
CA ASN A 103 4.70 15.63 5.98
C ASN A 103 5.17 14.36 6.68
N GLU A 104 4.86 14.22 7.97
CA GLU A 104 5.09 12.97 8.71
C GLU A 104 4.37 11.80 8.01
N LEU A 105 3.06 11.93 7.77
CA LEU A 105 2.26 10.87 7.15
C LEU A 105 2.83 10.42 5.81
N MET A 106 3.14 11.36 4.91
CA MET A 106 3.69 11.04 3.59
C MET A 106 5.08 10.40 3.66
N ASN A 107 5.93 10.83 4.60
CA ASN A 107 7.24 10.19 4.81
C ASN A 107 7.07 8.75 5.31
N ARG A 108 6.11 8.52 6.21
CA ARG A 108 5.83 7.18 6.75
C ARG A 108 5.28 6.23 5.69
N GLN A 109 4.49 6.71 4.75
CA GLN A 109 3.99 5.90 3.62
C GLN A 109 5.10 5.42 2.68
N ARG A 110 6.29 6.05 2.70
CA ARG A 110 7.40 5.73 1.78
C ARG A 110 8.47 4.83 2.41
N ILE A 111 8.16 4.13 3.49
CA ILE A 111 9.14 3.29 4.21
C ILE A 111 9.45 2.00 3.44
N TYR A 112 8.47 1.38 2.78
CA TYR A 112 8.62 0.03 2.20
C TYR A 112 8.60 -0.10 0.66
N PRO A 113 8.86 0.93 -0.16
CA PRO A 113 8.70 0.83 -1.62
C PRO A 113 9.60 -0.23 -2.26
N ALA A 114 10.80 -0.46 -1.70
CA ALA A 114 11.70 -1.50 -2.19
C ALA A 114 11.12 -2.91 -1.95
N MET A 115 10.58 -3.17 -0.75
CA MET A 115 9.98 -4.45 -0.39
C MET A 115 8.64 -4.67 -1.11
N GLU A 116 7.85 -3.62 -1.29
CA GLU A 116 6.61 -3.65 -2.08
C GLU A 116 6.90 -4.05 -3.54
N LYS A 117 7.96 -3.46 -4.14
CA LYS A 117 8.40 -3.81 -5.50
C LYS A 117 8.89 -5.25 -5.58
N GLU A 118 9.77 -5.66 -4.68
CA GLU A 118 10.30 -7.03 -4.63
C GLU A 118 9.15 -8.05 -4.48
N SER A 119 8.21 -7.81 -3.56
CA SER A 119 7.05 -8.66 -3.36
C SER A 119 6.17 -8.73 -4.62
N ALA A 120 5.99 -7.63 -5.34
CA ALA A 120 5.21 -7.61 -6.57
C ALA A 120 5.90 -8.40 -7.70
N GLU A 121 7.23 -8.30 -7.82
CA GLU A 121 8.04 -9.04 -8.78
C GLU A 121 8.03 -10.55 -8.49
N LEU A 122 8.24 -10.93 -7.23
CA LEU A 122 8.16 -12.34 -6.80
C LEU A 122 6.77 -12.93 -7.05
N TYR A 123 5.72 -12.17 -6.74
CA TYR A 123 4.35 -12.59 -6.98
C TYR A 123 4.02 -12.71 -8.48
N ALA A 124 4.55 -11.83 -9.34
CA ALA A 124 4.36 -11.91 -10.78
C ALA A 124 5.14 -13.08 -11.42
N ALA A 125 6.25 -13.49 -10.81
CA ALA A 125 7.08 -14.59 -11.27
C ALA A 125 6.59 -15.97 -10.79
N ASP A 126 5.61 -16.04 -9.89
CA ASP A 126 5.11 -17.31 -9.34
C ASP A 126 4.37 -18.15 -10.41
N PRO A 127 4.92 -19.31 -10.80
CA PRO A 127 4.31 -20.16 -11.83
C PRO A 127 3.01 -20.83 -11.36
N HIS A 128 2.82 -21.07 -10.06
CA HIS A 128 1.62 -21.74 -9.53
C HIS A 128 0.35 -20.88 -9.61
N ARG A 129 0.50 -19.60 -9.98
CA ARG A 129 -0.61 -18.67 -10.13
C ARG A 129 -1.03 -18.45 -11.59
N GLN A 130 -0.13 -18.67 -12.55
CA GLN A 130 -0.46 -18.57 -13.98
C GLN A 130 -1.51 -19.61 -14.40
N ASP A 131 -1.56 -20.73 -13.68
CA ASP A 131 -2.56 -21.81 -13.82
C ASP A 131 -3.98 -21.39 -13.39
N GLY A 132 -4.13 -20.28 -12.66
CA GLY A 132 -5.43 -19.75 -12.23
C GLY A 132 -6.03 -18.68 -13.15
N ILE A 133 -5.25 -18.15 -14.10
CA ILE A 133 -5.69 -17.12 -15.05
C ILE A 133 -6.09 -17.76 -16.39
N ASN A 134 -5.43 -18.85 -16.77
CA ASN A 134 -5.88 -19.72 -17.85
C ASN A 134 -6.85 -20.75 -17.25
N GLY A 135 -8.14 -20.44 -17.31
CA GLY A 135 -9.19 -21.18 -16.62
C GLY A 135 -9.09 -22.71 -16.75
N HIS A 136 -9.51 -23.37 -15.67
CA HIS A 136 -9.88 -24.79 -15.56
C HIS A 136 -9.94 -25.57 -16.89
N ALA A 137 -8.80 -26.12 -17.26
CA ALA A 137 -8.66 -27.46 -17.80
C ALA A 137 -7.31 -27.87 -17.22
N ASP A 138 -7.23 -28.71 -16.20
CA ASP A 138 -7.28 -30.14 -16.44
C ASP A 138 -7.70 -30.87 -15.14
N GLY A 139 -8.58 -31.85 -15.30
CA GLY A 139 -8.96 -32.73 -14.21
C GLY A 139 -7.74 -33.48 -13.68
N HIS A 140 -7.35 -33.17 -12.44
CA HIS A 140 -6.47 -34.03 -11.65
C HIS A 140 -7.29 -34.69 -10.53
N PRO A 141 -7.31 -36.04 -10.44
CA PRO A 141 -8.04 -36.74 -9.41
C PRO A 141 -7.18 -36.75 -8.14
N GLY A 142 -7.44 -35.84 -7.22
CA GLY A 142 -6.71 -35.83 -5.95
C GLY A 142 -6.85 -34.51 -5.21
N GLY A 143 -7.99 -34.32 -4.56
CA GLY A 143 -8.15 -33.28 -3.57
C GLY A 143 -7.24 -33.53 -2.37
N HIS A 144 -6.09 -32.88 -2.34
CA HIS A 144 -5.38 -32.59 -1.10
C HIS A 144 -5.08 -31.10 -1.08
N GLY A 145 -5.75 -30.38 -0.18
CA GLY A 145 -5.51 -28.98 0.08
C GLY A 145 -4.02 -28.75 0.30
N HIS A 146 -3.43 -27.93 -0.56
CA HIS A 146 -2.04 -27.55 -0.45
C HIS A 146 -1.92 -26.64 0.77
N VAL A 147 -1.52 -27.22 1.90
CA VAL A 147 -1.06 -26.46 3.06
C VAL A 147 0.18 -25.74 2.60
N CYS A 148 0.10 -24.42 2.48
CA CYS A 148 1.24 -23.56 2.22
C CYS A 148 2.22 -23.69 3.40
N THR A 149 3.15 -24.64 3.32
CA THR A 149 4.24 -24.77 4.29
C THR A 149 5.36 -23.83 3.91
N CYS A 150 5.12 -22.52 4.00
CA CYS A 150 6.20 -21.55 4.21
C CYS A 150 6.61 -21.58 5.70
N GLY A 151 6.98 -22.78 6.16
CA GLY A 151 7.55 -23.02 7.48
C GLY A 151 9.06 -23.16 7.34
N LEU A 152 9.78 -22.39 8.15
CA LEU A 152 11.22 -22.46 8.40
C LEU A 152 11.85 -23.86 8.21
N SER A 153 13.13 -23.82 7.81
CA SER A 153 14.16 -24.86 7.97
C SER A 153 14.50 -25.62 6.68
N LYS A 154 15.68 -25.29 6.15
CA LYS A 154 16.77 -26.26 6.04
C LYS A 154 18.10 -25.52 6.05
N ALA A 155 18.60 -25.29 7.26
CA ALA A 155 20.03 -25.27 7.51
C ALA A 155 20.57 -26.69 7.24
N ASN A 156 21.56 -26.75 6.34
CA ASN A 156 22.64 -27.73 6.19
C ASN A 156 22.42 -29.20 6.62
N SER A 157 22.56 -30.15 5.69
CA SER A 157 23.22 -31.45 5.91
C SER A 157 23.39 -32.16 4.57
N GLY A 158 24.63 -32.57 4.28
CA GLY A 158 25.11 -32.90 2.94
C GLY A 158 24.74 -34.28 2.41
N ASN A 159 25.27 -34.57 1.22
CA ASN A 159 25.61 -35.94 0.85
C ASN A 159 26.72 -35.95 -0.20
N GLU A 160 27.71 -36.79 0.07
CA GLU A 160 28.80 -37.20 -0.80
C GLU A 160 28.27 -37.92 -2.04
N GLY A 161 29.00 -37.88 -3.15
CA GLY A 161 28.62 -38.69 -4.30
C GLY A 161 29.33 -38.41 -5.61
N LYS A 162 30.60 -38.81 -5.68
CA LYS A 162 31.27 -39.46 -6.83
C LYS A 162 31.06 -38.88 -8.23
N ASN A 163 32.15 -38.40 -8.83
CA ASN A 163 32.48 -38.76 -10.21
C ASN A 163 33.99 -38.95 -10.34
N GLU A 164 34.41 -40.21 -10.41
CA GLU A 164 35.75 -40.62 -10.81
C GLU A 164 35.86 -40.68 -12.34
N ASN A 165 37.11 -40.56 -12.80
CA ASN A 165 37.69 -40.83 -14.11
C ASN A 165 37.84 -39.64 -15.08
N ASN A 166 38.99 -39.44 -15.71
CA ASN A 166 40.37 -39.92 -15.53
C ASN A 166 41.20 -39.09 -16.53
N GLY A 167 42.39 -38.62 -16.16
CA GLY A 167 43.19 -37.80 -17.07
C GLY A 167 44.56 -37.45 -16.54
N LYS A 168 45.46 -38.43 -16.56
CA LYS A 168 46.89 -38.36 -16.19
C LYS A 168 47.64 -37.25 -16.93
N THR A 169 48.52 -36.56 -16.21
CA THR A 169 49.94 -36.20 -16.48
C THR A 169 50.29 -35.12 -15.43
N GLY A 170 51.29 -35.17 -14.56
CA GLY A 170 52.61 -35.79 -14.58
C GLY A 170 53.61 -34.71 -14.13
N ASN A 171 54.46 -35.02 -13.13
CA ASN A 171 55.63 -34.27 -12.61
C ASN A 171 55.32 -33.05 -11.72
N GLY A 172 55.67 -33.05 -10.42
CA GLY A 172 57.04 -32.91 -9.88
C GLY A 172 57.30 -31.39 -9.68
N VAL A 173 57.55 -30.84 -8.49
CA VAL A 173 58.75 -31.02 -7.65
C VAL A 173 58.50 -30.28 -6.32
N GLU A 174 59.10 -30.82 -5.25
CA GLU A 174 59.19 -30.32 -3.87
C GLU A 174 59.87 -28.94 -3.75
N ASN A 175 59.32 -28.07 -2.89
CA ASN A 175 59.95 -27.44 -1.72
C ASN A 175 59.04 -26.34 -1.15
#